data_AF-A0A016WHH1-F1
#
_entry.id   AF-A0A016WHH1-F1
#
_cell.length_a   1.000
_cell.length_b   1.000
_cell.length_c   1.000
_cell.angle_alpha   90.00
_cell.angle_beta   90.00
_cell.angle_gamma   90.00
#
_symmetry.space_group_name_H-M   'P 1'
#
loop_
_entity.id
_entity.type
_entity.pdbx_description
1 polymer ?
#
loop_
_entity_poly.entity_id
_entity_poly.type
_entity_poly.pdbx_seq_one_letter_code
_entity_poly.pdbx_strand_id
1 'polypeptide(L)'
;MIAVQTHNCGVLHVYVQGSLEERNGKTIILTCHDVGTNYKTFVRFVNHPSMADVKNKSIFLHVCVPGQEDNAADYIGEYVAQCLFILPLPTLSAKSSRKKCGLCSVLPN
;
A
#
# COMPACT_ATOMS: atom_id res chain seq x y z
N MET A 1 3.31 -11.57 -3.58
CA MET A 1 2.64 -10.28 -3.87
C MET A 1 1.80 -10.49 -5.11
N ILE A 2 0.58 -9.95 -5.14
CA ILE A 2 -0.39 -10.12 -6.22
C ILE A 2 -0.66 -8.74 -6.83
N ALA A 3 -0.71 -8.66 -8.15
CA ALA A 3 -1.13 -7.46 -8.87
C ALA A 3 -2.63 -7.56 -9.18
N VAL A 4 -3.39 -6.53 -8.82
CA VAL A 4 -4.84 -6.46 -9.00
C VAL A 4 -5.16 -5.27 -9.89
N GLN A 5 -5.69 -5.53 -11.09
CA GLN A 5 -6.18 -4.48 -11.97
C GLN A 5 -7.48 -3.89 -11.38
N THR A 6 -7.47 -2.60 -11.10
CA THR A 6 -8.66 -1.87 -10.66
C THR A 6 -9.22 -1.02 -11.80
N HIS A 7 -10.51 -0.70 -11.70
CA HIS A 7 -11.24 0.10 -12.68
C HIS A 7 -10.80 1.57 -12.67
N ASN A 8 -10.55 2.15 -11.48
CA ASN A 8 -10.28 3.57 -11.33
C ASN A 8 -8.82 3.94 -11.02
N CYS A 9 -8.03 3.01 -10.47
CA CYS A 9 -6.72 3.31 -9.89
C CYS A 9 -5.56 2.56 -10.56
N GLY A 10 -5.79 1.94 -11.72
CA GLY A 10 -4.80 1.09 -12.38
C GLY A 10 -4.48 -0.17 -11.57
N VAL A 11 -3.23 -0.62 -11.66
CA VAL A 11 -2.76 -1.83 -10.96
C VAL A 11 -2.43 -1.52 -9.51
N LEU A 12 -3.01 -2.27 -8.59
CA LEU A 12 -2.65 -2.27 -7.17
C LEU A 12 -1.82 -3.49 -6.82
N HIS A 13 -0.72 -3.29 -6.11
CA HIS A 13 0.07 -4.36 -5.54
C HIS A 13 -0.46 -4.71 -4.14
N VAL A 14 -0.79 -5.98 -3.92
CA VAL A 14 -1.33 -6.47 -2.65
C VAL A 14 -0.44 -7.60 -2.13
N TYR A 15 0.04 -7.46 -0.91
CA TYR A 15 0.71 -8.53 -0.19
C TYR A 15 -0.31 -9.31 0.64
N VAL A 16 -0.41 -10.61 0.39
CA VAL A 16 -1.32 -11.50 1.10
C VAL A 16 -0.56 -12.21 2.21
N GLN A 17 -1.03 -12.08 3.44
CA GLN A 17 -0.51 -12.80 4.60
C GLN A 17 -1.60 -13.77 5.10
N GLY A 18 -1.39 -15.07 4.81
CA GLY A 18 -2.36 -16.15 5.02
C GLY A 18 -2.63 -16.94 3.74
N SER A 19 -3.46 -17.98 3.82
CA SER A 19 -3.90 -18.75 2.65
C SER A 19 -5.29 -18.31 2.20
N LEU A 20 -5.44 -17.96 0.91
CA LEU A 20 -6.73 -17.60 0.31
C LEU A 20 -7.66 -18.81 0.12
N GLU A 21 -7.10 -20.03 0.11
CA GLU A 21 -7.87 -21.27 0.01
C GLU A 21 -8.71 -21.50 1.27
N GLU A 22 -8.22 -21.01 2.41
CA GLU A 22 -8.87 -21.08 3.72
C GLU A 22 -9.77 -19.87 4.01
N ARG A 23 -10.16 -19.11 2.98
CA ARG A 23 -11.03 -17.93 3.16
C ARG A 23 -12.39 -18.26 3.77
N ASN A 24 -12.84 -19.51 3.61
CA ASN A 24 -14.12 -19.96 4.13
C ASN A 24 -14.06 -20.05 5.66
N GLY A 25 -14.65 -19.07 6.34
CA GLY A 25 -14.71 -19.00 7.81
C GLY A 25 -13.62 -18.13 8.46
N LYS A 26 -12.69 -17.56 7.69
CA LYS A 26 -11.70 -16.58 8.17
C LYS A 26 -12.11 -15.17 7.80
N THR A 27 -11.83 -14.21 8.69
CA THR A 27 -12.09 -12.79 8.42
C THR A 27 -11.00 -12.23 7.52
N ILE A 28 -11.39 -11.49 6.47
CA ILE A 28 -10.43 -10.79 5.61
C ILE A 28 -10.21 -9.38 6.17
N ILE A 29 -8.96 -9.02 6.44
CA ILE A 29 -8.57 -7.70 6.96
C ILE A 29 -7.72 -7.01 5.91
N LEU A 30 -8.26 -5.92 5.34
CA LEU A 30 -7.52 -5.05 4.43
C LEU A 30 -6.73 -4.02 5.24
N THR A 31 -5.47 -3.80 4.91
CA THR A 31 -4.65 -2.73 5.50
C THR A 31 -4.07 -1.85 4.41
N CYS A 32 -4.02 -0.55 4.69
CA CYS A 32 -3.38 0.46 3.85
C CYS A 32 -2.36 1.20 4.73
N HIS A 33 -1.13 1.34 4.24
CA HIS A 33 -0.03 1.93 5.01
C HIS A 33 0.02 3.45 4.85
N ASP A 34 0.67 4.10 5.80
CA ASP A 34 0.88 5.54 5.76
C ASP A 34 2.00 5.91 4.77
N VAL A 35 2.06 7.18 4.40
CA VAL A 35 3.06 7.77 3.51
C VAL A 35 4.46 7.58 4.07
N GLY A 36 5.41 7.19 3.22
CA GLY A 36 6.81 6.97 3.63
C GLY A 36 7.03 5.65 4.39
N THR A 37 6.01 4.81 4.49
CA THR A 37 6.13 3.42 4.96
C THR A 37 5.64 2.47 3.88
N ASN A 38 5.80 1.16 4.09
CA ASN A 38 5.22 0.13 3.22
C ASN A 38 4.48 -0.92 4.07
N TYR A 39 3.93 -1.92 3.39
CA TYR A 39 3.19 -3.02 4.02
C TYR A 39 3.98 -3.78 5.10
N LYS A 40 5.33 -3.72 5.10
CA LYS A 40 6.17 -4.44 6.07
C LYS A 40 5.91 -4.00 7.50
N THR A 41 5.50 -2.74 7.72
CA THR A 41 5.10 -2.24 9.05
C THR A 41 3.92 -3.04 9.60
N PHE A 42 2.90 -3.32 8.77
CA PHE A 42 1.78 -4.16 9.18
C PHE A 42 2.18 -5.62 9.34
N VAL A 43 3.05 -6.15 8.48
CA VAL A 43 3.53 -7.54 8.63
C VAL A 43 4.21 -7.72 9.99
N ARG A 44 5.00 -6.74 10.44
CA ARG A 44 5.60 -6.75 11.79
C ARG A 44 4.54 -6.70 12.88
N PHE A 45 3.54 -5.84 12.75
CA PHE A 45 2.42 -5.73 13.69
C PHE A 45 1.63 -7.05 13.80
N VAL A 46 1.27 -7.66 12.67
CA VAL A 46 0.51 -8.92 12.62
C VAL A 46 1.32 -10.10 13.16
N ASN A 47 2.65 -10.07 13.04
CA ASN A 47 3.52 -11.10 13.58
C ASN A 47 3.83 -10.94 15.07
N HIS A 48 3.37 -9.87 15.73
CA HIS A 48 3.51 -9.73 17.17
C HIS A 48 2.78 -10.87 17.91
N PRO A 49 3.34 -11.46 18.98
CA PRO A 49 2.70 -12.57 19.70
C PRO A 49 1.27 -12.29 20.16
N SER A 50 0.99 -11.05 20.58
CA SER A 50 -0.37 -10.64 20.97
C SER A 50 -1.39 -10.67 19.82
N MET A 51 -0.93 -10.68 18.57
CA MET A 51 -1.77 -10.78 17.37
C MET A 51 -1.91 -12.22 16.87
N ALA A 52 -1.30 -13.22 17.51
CA ALA A 52 -1.28 -14.60 17.04
C ALA A 52 -2.69 -15.18 16.84
N ASP A 53 -3.60 -14.96 17.80
CA ASP A 53 -4.97 -15.48 17.71
C ASP A 53 -5.77 -14.81 16.59
N VAL A 54 -5.59 -13.50 16.41
CA VAL A 54 -6.22 -12.75 15.31
C VAL A 54 -5.67 -13.26 13.99
N LYS A 55 -4.35 -13.38 13.87
CA LYS A 55 -3.65 -13.89 12.68
C LYS A 55 -4.12 -15.29 12.28
N ASN A 56 -4.35 -16.18 13.23
CA ASN A 56 -4.78 -17.55 12.94
C ASN A 56 -6.22 -17.61 12.38
N LYS A 57 -7.07 -16.66 12.75
CA LYS A 57 -8.50 -16.60 12.36
C LYS A 57 -8.78 -15.62 11.21
N SER A 58 -7.76 -14.97 10.67
CA SER A 58 -7.91 -13.96 9.64
C SER A 58 -6.90 -14.12 8.50
N ILE A 59 -7.21 -13.48 7.38
CA ILE A 59 -6.32 -13.34 6.23
C ILE A 59 -6.09 -11.85 6.05
N PHE A 60 -4.83 -11.43 6.05
CA PHE A 60 -4.50 -10.02 5.86
C PHE A 60 -4.15 -9.75 4.40
N LEU A 61 -4.77 -8.71 3.86
CA LEU A 61 -4.51 -8.15 2.54
C LEU A 61 -3.88 -6.78 2.74
N HIS A 62 -2.56 -6.71 2.59
CA HIS A 62 -1.84 -5.46 2.73
C HIS A 62 -1.69 -4.79 1.37
N VAL A 63 -2.44 -3.71 1.16
CA VAL A 63 -2.40 -2.94 -0.08
C VAL A 63 -1.18 -2.03 -0.03
N CYS A 64 -0.36 -2.11 -1.07
CA CYS A 64 0.67 -1.12 -1.33
C CYS A 64 0.04 0.06 -2.06
N VAL A 65 0.26 1.26 -1.54
CA VAL A 65 -0.08 2.49 -2.26
C VAL A 65 0.72 2.51 -3.57
N PRO A 66 0.11 2.83 -4.72
CA PRO A 66 0.81 2.86 -6.00
C PRO A 66 2.06 3.74 -5.96
N GLY A 67 3.20 3.22 -6.41
CA GLY A 67 4.47 3.94 -6.39
C GLY A 67 5.15 3.96 -5.02
N GLN A 68 4.67 3.17 -4.05
CA GLN A 68 5.29 2.99 -2.72
C GLN A 68 5.69 1.52 -2.46
N GLU A 69 5.59 0.67 -3.47
CA GLU A 69 6.15 -0.67 -3.46
C GLU A 69 7.69 -0.67 -3.47
N ASP A 70 8.29 -1.78 -3.06
CA ASP A 70 9.75 -1.91 -3.07
C ASP A 70 10.28 -1.82 -4.51
N ASN A 71 11.18 -0.88 -4.77
CA ASN A 71 11.75 -0.59 -6.10
C ASN A 71 10.72 -0.12 -7.13
N ALA A 72 9.66 0.56 -6.68
CA ALA A 72 8.74 1.26 -7.56
C ALA A 72 9.51 2.19 -8.52
N ALA A 73 9.11 2.18 -9.81
CA ALA A 73 9.66 3.13 -10.77
C ALA A 73 9.12 4.54 -10.47
N ASP A 74 9.96 5.54 -10.69
CA ASP A 74 9.51 6.94 -10.62
C ASP A 74 8.39 7.18 -11.63
N TYR A 75 7.32 7.82 -11.18
CA TYR A 75 6.23 8.18 -12.07
C TYR A 75 6.65 9.31 -13.01
N ILE A 76 6.53 9.06 -14.32
CA ILE A 76 6.87 10.04 -15.36
C ILE A 76 5.57 10.71 -15.83
N GLY A 77 5.38 11.99 -15.48
CA GLY A 77 4.22 12.80 -15.88
C GLY A 77 3.49 13.46 -14.71
N GLU A 78 2.31 14.01 -14.96
CA GLU A 78 1.43 14.51 -13.89
C GLU A 78 0.71 13.34 -13.22
N TYR A 79 1.03 13.12 -11.95
CA TYR A 79 0.38 12.07 -11.16
C TYR A 79 -0.95 12.56 -10.61
N VAL A 80 -2.05 11.92 -11.05
CA VAL A 80 -3.35 12.05 -10.40
C VAL A 80 -3.39 11.11 -9.19
N ALA A 81 -3.17 11.66 -7.99
CA ALA A 81 -3.21 10.89 -6.75
C ALA A 81 -4.65 10.42 -6.45
N GLN A 82 -5.03 9.28 -7.02
CA GLN A 82 -6.38 8.72 -6.89
C GLN A 82 -6.64 8.09 -5.51
N CYS A 83 -5.58 7.70 -4.78
CA CYS A 83 -5.71 7.02 -3.50
C CYS A 83 -6.23 7.91 -2.35
N LEU A 84 -6.15 9.25 -2.46
CA LEU A 84 -6.68 10.17 -1.43
C LEU A 84 -8.17 10.52 -1.64
N PHE A 85 -8.76 10.13 -2.78
CA PHE A 85 -10.17 10.44 -3.12
C PHE A 85 -11.16 9.34 -2.70
N ILE A 86 -10.86 8.53 -1.68
CA ILE A 86 -11.81 7.53 -1.14
C ILE A 86 -12.89 8.21 -0.26
N LEU A 87 -12.78 9.51 -0.01
CA LEU A 87 -13.86 10.33 0.53
C LEU A 87 -14.41 11.23 -0.58
N PRO A 88 -15.74 11.36 -0.72
CA PRO A 88 -16.33 12.28 -1.68
C PRO A 88 -16.11 13.70 -1.16
N LEU A 89 -14.94 14.28 -1.40
CA LEU A 89 -14.72 15.71 -1.27
C LEU A 89 -14.70 16.32 -2.67
N PRO A 90 -15.42 17.45 -2.89
CA PRO A 90 -15.43 18.12 -4.16
C PRO A 90 -14.02 18.66 -4.45
N THR A 91 -13.40 18.11 -5.49
CA THR A 91 -12.32 18.70 -6.30
C THR A 91 -11.41 19.71 -5.57
N LEU A 92 -10.45 19.22 -4.79
CA LEU A 92 -9.25 20.02 -4.51
C LEU A 92 -8.15 19.58 -5.47
N SER A 93 -7.74 20.50 -6.33
CA SER A 93 -6.51 20.38 -7.12
C SER A 93 -5.33 20.28 -6.16
N ALA A 94 -4.85 19.06 -5.93
CA ALA A 94 -3.66 18.81 -5.13
C ALA A 94 -2.43 19.22 -5.95
N LYS A 95 -1.95 20.45 -5.75
CA LYS A 95 -0.62 20.86 -6.22
C LYS A 95 0.41 19.96 -5.57
N SER A 96 1.12 19.18 -6.39
CA SER A 96 2.29 18.40 -6.01
C SER A 96 3.38 19.32 -5.47
N SER A 97 3.39 19.55 -4.16
CA SER A 97 4.51 20.17 -3.47
C SER A 97 5.58 19.10 -3.26
N ARG A 98 6.56 19.08 -4.17
CA ARG A 98 7.85 18.41 -4.02
C ARG A 98 8.41 18.69 -2.62
N LYS A 99 8.32 17.73 -1.70
CA LYS A 99 9.30 17.63 -0.62
C LYS A 99 10.35 16.62 -1.06
N LYS A 100 11.42 17.16 -1.66
CA LYS A 100 12.70 16.46 -1.82
C LYS A 100 13.05 15.80 -0.48
N CYS A 101 13.05 14.48 -0.43
CA CYS A 101 13.80 13.78 0.60
C CYS A 101 15.27 14.02 0.24
N GLY A 102 15.92 14.94 0.97
CA GLY A 102 17.26 15.43 0.69
C GLY A 102 18.37 14.44 1.07
N LEU A 103 18.31 13.22 0.54
CA LEU A 103 19.34 12.20 0.82
C LEU A 103 19.64 11.29 -0.39
N CYS A 104 19.65 11.86 -1.60
CA CYS A 104 20.32 11.25 -2.76
C CYS A 104 21.10 12.36 -3.48
N SER A 105 22.23 12.77 -2.89
CA SER A 105 23.21 13.65 -3.50
C SER A 105 24.57 12.96 -3.58
N VAL A 106 24.68 11.97 -4.46
CA VAL A 106 25.95 11.35 -4.92
C VAL A 106 25.55 10.41 -6.08
N LEU A 107 26.04 10.47 -7.31
CA LEU A 107 27.34 10.88 -7.89
C LEU A 107 27.16 11.16 -9.43
N PRO A 108 28.22 11.59 -10.16
CA PRO A 108 28.15 12.53 -11.27
C PRO A 108 28.29 11.92 -12.68
N ASN A 109 28.00 12.79 -13.66
CA ASN A 109 28.34 12.79 -15.10
C ASN A 109 28.16 11.49 -15.90
#